data_AF-A0AAD9UKZ9-F1
#
_entry.id   AF-A0AAD9UKZ9-F1
#
_cell.length_a   1.000
_cell.length_b   1.000
_cell.length_c   1.000
_cell.angle_alpha   90.00
_cell.angle_beta   90.00
_cell.angle_gamma   90.00
#
_symmetry.space_group_name_H-M   'P 1'
#
loop_
_entity.id
_entity.type
_entity.pdbx_description
1 polymer ?
#
loop_
_entity_poly.entity_id
_entity_poly.type
_entity_poly.pdbx_seq_one_letter_code
_entity_poly.pdbx_strand_id
1 'polypeptide(L)'
;MSKDNFATIISVYAPTMTYPDENKEVFYNQLASVLSGIPRTDKLLFSVAGDFNARIGRENEKWPLVMGKHGIGKCNSNGELLLALCSECELTVTNTMFKQKDERKTTWMHPRSRHFIITKCRDKMDIHSTRAMRGANCWTDHQMLRSKVSFRIRQKHNRQGTSKPTKPNTVKLSTISHRESFEQEMDSATDSYEQKRPNQEH
;
A
#
# COMPACT_ATOMS: atom_id res chain seq x y z
N MET A 1 -24.05 22.51 6.99
CA MET A 1 -23.04 21.78 7.77
C MET A 1 -22.15 21.01 6.82
N SER A 2 -20.85 21.34 6.69
CA SER A 2 -19.95 20.55 5.84
C SER A 2 -19.70 19.22 6.55
N LYS A 3 -20.08 18.10 5.93
CA LYS A 3 -19.77 16.76 6.43
C LYS A 3 -18.26 16.65 6.69
N ASP A 4 -17.90 16.23 7.89
CA ASP A 4 -16.52 15.91 8.24
C ASP A 4 -16.06 14.74 7.36
N ASN A 5 -15.22 15.02 6.37
CA ASN A 5 -14.63 13.99 5.50
C ASN A 5 -13.19 13.76 5.95
N PHE A 6 -12.92 12.60 6.54
CA PHE A 6 -11.55 12.13 6.81
C PHE A 6 -11.05 11.24 5.68
N ALA A 7 -9.73 11.00 5.65
CA ALA A 7 -9.17 9.93 4.84
C ALA A 7 -8.61 8.83 5.72
N THR A 8 -8.98 7.59 5.40
CA THR A 8 -8.50 6.39 6.07
C THR A 8 -7.54 5.68 5.14
N ILE A 9 -6.36 5.34 5.65
CA ILE A 9 -5.34 4.56 4.96
C ILE A 9 -5.13 3.28 5.73
N ILE A 10 -5.23 2.14 5.06
CA ILE A 10 -5.01 0.81 5.64
C ILE A 10 -3.93 0.14 4.82
N SER A 11 -2.86 -0.30 5.49
CA SER A 11 -1.81 -1.13 4.92
C SER A 11 -1.98 -2.56 5.40
N VAL A 12 -1.87 -3.53 4.50
CA VAL A 12 -2.11 -4.94 4.79
C VAL A 12 -1.07 -5.80 4.07
N TYR A 13 -0.56 -6.83 4.76
CA TYR A 13 0.26 -7.89 4.16
C TYR A 13 -0.52 -9.20 4.24
N ALA A 14 -0.80 -9.83 3.09
CA ALA A 14 -1.66 -11.00 3.07
C ALA A 14 -0.85 -12.31 3.17
N PRO A 15 -1.46 -13.38 3.69
CA PRO A 15 -0.85 -14.70 3.70
C PRO A 15 -0.41 -15.14 2.29
N THR A 16 0.70 -15.85 2.21
CA THR A 16 1.18 -16.43 0.95
C THR A 16 0.25 -17.54 0.48
N MET A 17 0.36 -17.94 -0.79
CA MET A 17 -0.46 -19.03 -1.35
C MET A 17 -0.28 -20.37 -0.61
N THR A 18 0.86 -20.57 0.08
CA THR A 18 1.20 -21.80 0.80
C THR A 18 0.54 -21.91 2.18
N TYR A 19 -0.05 -20.84 2.70
CA TYR A 19 -0.81 -20.93 3.96
C TYR A 19 -2.08 -21.77 3.79
N PRO A 20 -2.53 -22.47 4.84
CA PRO A 20 -3.83 -23.15 4.86
C PRO A 20 -4.98 -22.20 4.52
N ASP A 21 -6.00 -22.71 3.85
CA ASP A 21 -7.13 -21.89 3.40
C ASP A 21 -7.95 -21.34 4.56
N GLU A 22 -8.04 -22.07 5.68
CA GLU A 22 -8.65 -21.63 6.94
C GLU A 22 -8.02 -20.31 7.44
N ASN A 23 -6.69 -20.20 7.38
CA ASN A 23 -5.98 -19.00 7.82
C ASN A 23 -6.21 -17.82 6.87
N LYS A 24 -6.33 -18.10 5.56
CA LYS A 24 -6.67 -17.07 4.57
C LYS A 24 -8.08 -16.56 4.81
N GLU A 25 -9.03 -17.46 5.06
CA GLU A 25 -10.42 -17.11 5.33
C GLU A 25 -10.54 -16.23 6.58
N VAL A 26 -9.89 -16.61 7.69
CA VAL A 26 -9.84 -15.79 8.91
C VAL A 26 -9.29 -14.39 8.61
N PHE A 27 -8.20 -14.31 7.85
CA PHE A 27 -7.59 -13.04 7.46
C PHE A 27 -8.54 -12.16 6.62
N TYR A 28 -9.17 -12.71 5.58
CA TYR A 28 -10.09 -11.96 4.72
C TYR A 28 -11.36 -11.53 5.47
N ASN A 29 -11.87 -12.36 6.38
CA ASN A 29 -13.02 -12.02 7.23
C ASN A 29 -12.70 -10.90 8.22
N GLN A 30 -11.53 -10.95 8.86
CA GLN A 30 -11.06 -9.86 9.72
C GLN A 30 -10.90 -8.55 8.92
N LEU A 31 -10.36 -8.65 7.71
CA LEU A 31 -10.20 -7.49 6.85
C LEU A 31 -11.54 -6.89 6.42
N ALA A 32 -12.52 -7.73 6.06
CA ALA A 32 -13.89 -7.30 5.75
C ALA A 32 -14.54 -6.58 6.94
N SER A 33 -14.37 -7.10 8.17
CA SER A 33 -14.85 -6.46 9.39
C SER A 33 -14.26 -5.06 9.57
N VAL A 34 -12.93 -4.92 9.43
CA VAL A 34 -12.26 -3.61 9.50
C VAL A 34 -12.81 -2.65 8.44
N LEU A 35 -12.99 -3.11 7.20
CA LEU A 35 -13.52 -2.32 6.10
C LEU A 35 -14.96 -1.84 6.35
N SER A 36 -15.80 -2.70 6.92
CA SER A 36 -17.19 -2.38 7.26
C SER A 36 -17.33 -1.33 8.38
N GLY A 37 -16.36 -1.29 9.30
CA GLY A 37 -16.32 -0.31 10.39
C GLY A 37 -15.96 1.11 9.94
N ILE A 38 -15.48 1.28 8.70
CA ILE A 38 -15.06 2.60 8.19
C ILE A 38 -16.31 3.42 7.82
N PRO A 39 -16.44 4.65 8.35
CA PRO A 39 -17.57 5.50 8.00
C PRO A 39 -17.76 5.64 6.50
N ARG A 40 -19.02 5.55 6.07
CA ARG A 40 -19.39 5.82 4.69
C ARG A 40 -19.10 7.27 4.31
N THR A 41 -18.89 8.23 5.21
CA THR A 41 -18.50 9.60 4.81
C THR A 41 -17.02 9.73 4.46
N ASP A 42 -16.18 8.84 5.00
CA ASP A 42 -14.74 8.94 4.85
C ASP A 42 -14.27 8.50 3.47
N LYS A 43 -13.31 9.27 2.94
CA LYS A 43 -12.58 8.95 1.73
C LYS A 43 -11.62 7.81 2.06
N LEU A 44 -11.94 6.62 1.59
CA LEU A 44 -11.08 5.47 1.84
C LEU A 44 -10.05 5.38 0.72
N LEU A 45 -8.79 5.59 1.08
CA LEU A 45 -7.66 5.20 0.24
C LEU A 45 -7.08 3.93 0.84
N PHE A 46 -7.58 2.79 0.38
CA PHE A 46 -7.05 1.48 0.76
C PHE A 46 -5.75 1.23 -0.01
N SER A 47 -4.68 1.88 0.43
CA SER A 47 -3.34 1.60 -0.08
C SER A 47 -2.86 0.30 0.54
N VAL A 48 -3.07 -0.81 -0.16
CA VAL A 48 -2.36 -2.05 0.12
C VAL A 48 -0.88 -1.79 -0.15
N ALA A 49 -0.20 -1.18 0.81
CA ALA A 49 1.25 -1.10 0.83
C ALA A 49 1.87 -2.44 1.24
N GLY A 50 1.14 -3.53 1.05
CA GLY A 50 1.64 -4.87 1.26
C GLY A 50 1.14 -5.81 0.19
N ASP A 51 1.78 -6.96 0.26
CA ASP A 51 1.75 -7.94 -0.77
C ASP A 51 0.54 -8.87 -0.58
N PHE A 52 -0.43 -8.78 -1.48
CA PHE A 52 -1.55 -9.71 -1.46
C PHE A 52 -1.18 -11.10 -1.98
N ASN A 53 0.03 -11.28 -2.52
CA ASN A 53 0.41 -12.47 -3.28
C ASN A 53 -0.62 -12.81 -4.39
N ALA A 54 -1.33 -11.77 -4.86
CA ALA A 54 -2.48 -11.89 -5.73
C ALA A 54 -2.17 -11.44 -7.15
N ARG A 55 -2.74 -12.16 -8.11
CA ARG A 55 -2.79 -11.79 -9.53
C ARG A 55 -4.26 -11.80 -9.91
N ILE A 56 -4.79 -10.64 -10.28
CA ILE A 56 -6.21 -10.48 -10.64
C ILE A 56 -6.49 -10.68 -12.15
N GLY A 57 -5.43 -10.74 -12.95
CA GLY A 57 -5.53 -11.00 -14.38
C GLY A 57 -6.14 -9.89 -15.23
N ARG A 58 -6.75 -10.29 -16.36
CA ARG A 58 -7.37 -9.43 -17.39
C ARG A 58 -8.90 -9.57 -17.48
N GLU A 59 -9.48 -10.45 -16.67
CA GLU A 59 -10.90 -10.86 -16.75
C GLU A 59 -11.84 -9.82 -16.13
N ASN A 60 -11.85 -8.60 -16.68
CA ASN A 60 -12.67 -7.49 -16.19
C ASN A 60 -14.18 -7.72 -16.40
N GLU A 61 -14.56 -8.53 -17.37
CA GLU A 61 -15.96 -8.89 -17.66
C GLU A 61 -16.63 -9.61 -16.49
N LYS A 62 -15.87 -10.43 -15.75
CA LYS A 62 -16.35 -11.11 -14.53
C LYS A 62 -16.49 -10.16 -13.34
N TRP A 63 -15.75 -9.05 -13.35
CA TRP A 63 -15.64 -8.13 -12.22
C TRP A 63 -15.78 -6.65 -12.65
N PRO A 64 -16.91 -6.25 -13.28
CA PRO A 64 -17.03 -4.97 -13.96
C PRO A 64 -16.96 -3.74 -13.04
N LEU A 65 -17.33 -3.89 -11.77
CA LEU A 65 -17.27 -2.81 -10.78
C LEU A 65 -15.89 -2.70 -10.10
N VAL A 66 -15.23 -3.84 -9.91
CA VAL A 66 -13.96 -3.94 -9.18
C VAL A 66 -12.77 -3.66 -10.10
N MET A 67 -12.81 -4.17 -11.33
CA MET A 67 -11.71 -4.10 -12.27
C MET A 67 -11.97 -3.13 -13.42
N GLY A 68 -10.94 -2.35 -13.75
CA GLY A 68 -10.88 -1.57 -14.99
C GLY A 68 -10.44 -2.40 -16.19
N LYS A 69 -10.47 -1.77 -17.37
CA LYS A 69 -10.22 -2.40 -18.69
C LYS A 69 -8.76 -2.80 -18.94
N HIS A 70 -7.84 -2.48 -18.03
CA HIS A 70 -6.39 -2.56 -18.29
C HIS A 70 -5.64 -3.51 -17.35
N GLY A 71 -6.32 -4.56 -16.85
CA GLY A 71 -5.71 -5.67 -16.11
C GLY A 71 -4.53 -6.35 -16.84
N ILE A 72 -3.76 -7.17 -16.13
CA ILE A 72 -2.57 -7.85 -16.67
C ILE A 72 -2.46 -9.28 -16.15
N GLY A 73 -2.21 -10.22 -17.05
CA GLY A 73 -1.88 -11.61 -16.74
C GLY A 73 -3.13 -12.47 -16.53
N LYS A 74 -2.94 -13.62 -15.86
CA LYS A 74 -3.99 -14.54 -15.46
C LYS A 74 -4.32 -14.39 -13.97
N CYS A 75 -5.58 -14.59 -13.61
CA CYS A 75 -5.99 -14.61 -12.21
C CYS A 75 -5.39 -15.83 -11.48
N ASN A 76 -4.97 -15.69 -10.22
CA ASN A 76 -4.65 -16.80 -9.32
C ASN A 76 -5.70 -16.89 -8.19
N SER A 77 -5.68 -17.96 -7.39
CA SER A 77 -6.64 -18.16 -6.30
C SER A 77 -6.67 -17.00 -5.29
N ASN A 78 -5.51 -16.48 -4.88
CA ASN A 78 -5.45 -15.29 -4.02
C ASN A 78 -6.04 -14.04 -4.71
N GLY A 79 -5.92 -13.93 -6.03
CA GLY A 79 -6.55 -12.89 -6.83
C GLY A 79 -8.06 -12.99 -6.84
N GLU A 80 -8.62 -14.19 -6.93
CA GLU A 80 -10.06 -14.41 -6.84
C GLU A 80 -10.61 -14.03 -5.46
N LEU A 81 -9.92 -14.41 -4.38
CA LEU A 81 -10.29 -13.99 -3.01
C LEU A 81 -10.26 -12.47 -2.85
N LEU A 82 -9.22 -11.81 -3.37
CA LEU A 82 -9.12 -10.35 -3.35
C LEU A 82 -10.24 -9.68 -4.14
N LEU A 83 -10.59 -10.21 -5.31
CA LEU A 83 -11.66 -9.69 -6.15
C LEU A 83 -13.04 -9.88 -5.50
N ALA A 84 -13.27 -11.02 -4.84
CA ALA A 84 -14.48 -11.29 -4.06
C ALA A 84 -14.63 -10.29 -2.91
N LEU A 85 -13.59 -10.09 -2.09
CA LEU A 85 -13.57 -9.09 -1.02
C LEU A 85 -13.86 -7.69 -1.58
N CYS A 86 -13.21 -7.31 -2.69
CA CYS A 86 -13.43 -6.01 -3.30
C CYS A 86 -14.87 -5.84 -3.80
N SER A 87 -15.47 -6.91 -4.34
CA SER A 87 -16.86 -6.87 -4.78
C SER A 87 -17.82 -6.70 -3.62
N GLU A 88 -17.60 -7.41 -2.52
CA GLU A 88 -18.42 -7.33 -1.31
C GLU A 88 -18.31 -5.96 -0.62
N CYS A 89 -17.10 -5.40 -0.54
CA CYS A 89 -16.83 -4.13 0.11
C CYS A 89 -16.99 -2.90 -0.82
N GLU A 90 -17.52 -3.07 -2.03
CA GLU A 90 -17.65 -2.02 -3.05
C GLU A 90 -16.34 -1.26 -3.33
N LEU A 91 -15.25 -2.00 -3.50
CA LEU A 91 -13.90 -1.51 -3.76
C LEU A 91 -13.47 -1.75 -5.22
N THR A 92 -12.59 -0.90 -5.73
CA THR A 92 -12.02 -1.00 -7.07
C THR A 92 -10.50 -0.96 -7.07
N VAL A 93 -9.90 -1.79 -7.91
CA VAL A 93 -8.43 -1.89 -8.05
C VAL A 93 -7.92 -0.86 -9.05
N THR A 94 -7.31 0.21 -8.53
CA THR A 94 -6.94 1.39 -9.32
C THR A 94 -5.86 1.12 -10.37
N ASN A 95 -4.99 0.13 -10.15
CA ASN A 95 -3.95 -0.28 -11.11
C ASN A 95 -4.53 -0.72 -12.47
N THR A 96 -5.78 -1.18 -12.50
CA THR A 96 -6.44 -1.70 -13.71
C THR A 96 -7.24 -0.64 -14.46
N MET A 97 -7.38 0.55 -13.90
CA MET A 97 -8.27 1.60 -14.45
C MET A 97 -7.65 2.37 -15.63
N PHE A 98 -6.33 2.51 -15.67
CA PHE A 98 -5.66 3.42 -16.60
C PHE A 98 -4.90 2.70 -17.71
N LYS A 99 -5.00 3.20 -18.94
CA LYS A 99 -4.20 2.72 -20.07
C LYS A 99 -2.75 3.16 -19.85
N GLN A 100 -1.88 2.19 -19.56
CA GLN A 100 -0.46 2.39 -19.32
C GLN A 100 0.35 1.23 -19.92
N LYS A 101 1.66 1.42 -20.06
CA LYS A 101 2.57 0.31 -20.37
C LYS A 101 2.50 -0.73 -19.24
N ASP A 102 2.57 -2.01 -19.58
CA ASP A 102 2.41 -3.09 -18.61
C ASP A 102 3.45 -3.02 -17.49
N GLU A 103 4.68 -2.61 -17.81
CA GLU A 103 5.76 -2.31 -16.87
C GLU A 103 5.43 -1.27 -15.79
N ARG A 104 4.43 -0.40 -16.03
CA ARG A 104 4.03 0.66 -15.09
C ARG A 104 2.82 0.26 -14.26
N LYS A 105 2.15 -0.85 -14.56
CA LYS A 105 0.98 -1.32 -13.80
C LYS A 105 1.37 -2.34 -12.73
N THR A 106 2.52 -2.99 -12.88
CA THR A 106 3.03 -4.01 -11.97
C THR A 106 4.20 -3.47 -11.16
N THR A 107 4.29 -3.85 -9.88
CA THR A 107 5.42 -3.50 -9.00
C THR A 107 6.60 -4.45 -9.09
N TRP A 108 6.72 -5.20 -10.18
CA TRP A 108 7.34 -6.51 -10.13
C TRP A 108 8.80 -6.52 -10.60
N MET A 109 9.69 -7.07 -9.77
CA MET A 109 10.96 -7.70 -10.17
C MET A 109 10.94 -9.23 -9.92
N HIS A 110 10.12 -9.70 -8.96
CA HIS A 110 9.90 -11.08 -8.44
C HIS A 110 8.63 -11.91 -8.84
N PRO A 111 8.59 -13.10 -9.50
CA PRO A 111 7.37 -13.87 -9.90
C PRO A 111 6.14 -14.10 -9.05
N ARG A 112 6.19 -13.83 -7.76
CA ARG A 112 5.17 -14.37 -6.86
C ARG A 112 4.03 -13.40 -6.60
N SER A 113 4.24 -12.09 -6.73
CA SER A 113 3.40 -11.19 -5.96
C SER A 113 3.32 -9.75 -6.50
N ARG A 114 2.22 -9.04 -6.22
CA ARG A 114 1.92 -7.72 -6.78
C ARG A 114 1.27 -6.83 -5.72
N HIS A 115 1.72 -5.58 -5.67
CA HIS A 115 1.09 -4.55 -4.86
C HIS A 115 -0.05 -3.87 -5.62
N PHE A 116 -1.09 -3.49 -4.90
CA PHE A 116 -2.27 -2.84 -5.45
C PHE A 116 -2.66 -1.62 -4.63
N ILE A 117 -3.14 -0.57 -5.29
CA ILE A 117 -3.91 0.47 -4.61
C ILE A 117 -5.38 0.25 -4.93
N ILE A 118 -6.18 0.19 -3.88
CA ILE A 118 -7.61 -0.05 -3.94
C ILE A 118 -8.32 1.17 -3.33
N THR A 119 -9.50 1.51 -3.84
CA THR A 119 -10.31 2.59 -3.29
C THR A 119 -11.79 2.21 -3.36
N LYS A 120 -12.66 2.96 -2.67
CA LYS A 120 -14.10 2.77 -2.82
C LYS A 120 -14.53 3.05 -4.26
N CYS A 121 -15.40 2.23 -4.82
CA CYS A 121 -15.93 2.37 -6.17
C CYS A 121 -16.49 3.77 -6.45
N ARG A 122 -17.13 4.40 -5.46
CA ARG A 122 -17.66 5.77 -5.56
C ARG A 122 -16.59 6.87 -5.66
N ASP A 123 -15.40 6.62 -5.10
CA ASP A 123 -14.29 7.57 -5.01
C ASP A 123 -13.29 7.36 -6.18
N LYS A 124 -13.58 6.41 -7.09
CA LYS A 124 -12.70 6.07 -8.21
C LYS A 124 -12.40 7.24 -9.15
N MET A 125 -13.31 8.21 -9.25
CA MET A 125 -13.14 9.42 -10.05
C MET A 125 -12.11 10.40 -9.46
N ASP A 126 -11.82 10.28 -8.15
CA ASP A 126 -10.80 11.09 -7.47
C ASP A 126 -9.38 10.58 -7.79
N ILE A 127 -9.24 9.39 -8.39
CA ILE A 127 -7.96 8.81 -8.77
C ILE A 127 -7.61 9.27 -10.19
N HIS A 128 -6.45 9.90 -10.35
CA HIS A 128 -5.98 10.39 -11.64
C HIS A 128 -4.98 9.45 -12.31
N SER A 129 -4.17 8.74 -11.51
CA SER A 129 -3.24 7.76 -12.04
C SER A 129 -2.71 6.87 -10.93
N THR A 130 -2.63 5.58 -11.16
CA THR A 130 -1.87 4.64 -10.34
C THR A 130 -0.77 4.02 -11.19
N ARG A 131 0.48 4.02 -10.72
CA ARG A 131 1.61 3.42 -11.45
C ARG A 131 2.76 2.98 -10.54
N ALA A 132 3.48 1.95 -10.96
CA ALA A 132 4.77 1.57 -10.43
C ALA A 132 5.88 2.56 -10.85
N MET A 133 6.82 2.77 -9.95
CA MET A 133 7.95 3.69 -10.04
C MET A 133 9.26 2.91 -10.13
N ARG A 134 9.74 2.66 -11.35
CA ARG A 134 10.96 1.87 -11.61
C ARG A 134 12.27 2.56 -11.21
N GLY A 135 12.26 3.87 -10.96
CA GLY A 135 13.46 4.66 -10.62
C GLY A 135 13.73 4.81 -9.12
N ALA A 136 12.83 4.32 -8.26
CA ALA A 136 13.03 4.32 -6.82
C ALA A 136 13.58 2.94 -6.41
N ASN A 137 14.91 2.79 -6.40
CA ASN A 137 15.55 1.55 -5.99
C ASN A 137 15.65 1.54 -4.46
N CYS A 138 14.81 0.72 -3.82
CA CYS A 138 14.79 0.58 -2.36
C CYS A 138 15.48 -0.71 -1.88
N TRP A 139 16.28 -1.38 -2.73
CA TRP A 139 16.92 -2.67 -2.43
C TRP A 139 15.94 -3.78 -2.03
N THR A 140 14.68 -3.68 -2.47
CA THR A 140 13.66 -4.73 -2.32
C THR A 140 13.34 -5.34 -3.69
N ASP A 141 12.74 -6.51 -3.71
CA ASP A 141 12.23 -7.19 -4.92
C ASP A 141 10.93 -6.56 -5.47
N HIS A 142 10.50 -5.46 -4.87
CA HIS A 142 9.30 -4.71 -5.22
C HIS A 142 9.62 -3.26 -5.64
N GLN A 143 8.91 -2.79 -6.66
CA GLN A 143 8.93 -1.39 -7.05
C GLN A 143 7.89 -0.60 -6.26
N MET A 144 8.24 0.65 -5.93
CA MET A 144 7.33 1.59 -5.30
C MET A 144 6.10 1.84 -6.18
N LEU A 145 4.91 1.87 -5.58
CA LEU A 145 3.66 2.15 -6.28
C LEU A 145 3.12 3.52 -5.86
N ARG A 146 2.79 4.35 -6.85
CA ARG A 146 2.34 5.72 -6.65
C ARG A 146 0.97 5.92 -7.25
N SER A 147 0.02 6.40 -6.43
CA SER A 147 -1.26 6.92 -6.90
C SER A 147 -1.30 8.45 -6.80
N LYS A 148 -1.87 9.11 -7.80
CA LYS A 148 -2.23 10.53 -7.80
C LYS A 148 -3.72 10.62 -7.55
N VAL A 149 -4.09 11.33 -6.48
CA VAL A 149 -5.46 11.38 -5.96
C VAL A 149 -5.85 12.82 -5.67
N SER A 150 -7.12 13.16 -5.88
CA SER A 150 -7.70 14.47 -5.61
C SER A 150 -8.99 14.30 -4.81
N PHE A 151 -8.90 14.43 -3.50
CA PHE A 151 -10.05 14.37 -2.60
C PHE A 151 -10.13 15.63 -1.73
N ARG A 152 -11.36 15.98 -1.32
CA ARG A 152 -11.61 17.08 -0.39
C ARG A 152 -11.76 16.52 1.02
N ILE A 153 -10.70 16.64 1.82
CA ILE A 153 -10.67 16.30 3.25
C ILE A 153 -10.81 17.59 4.04
N ARG A 154 -11.46 17.55 5.21
CA ARG A 154 -11.41 18.67 6.14
C ARG A 154 -9.96 18.87 6.60
N GLN A 155 -9.41 20.06 6.37
CA GLN A 155 -8.14 20.42 6.99
C GLN A 155 -8.33 20.42 8.51
N LYS A 156 -7.56 19.61 9.24
CA LYS A 156 -7.40 19.80 10.67
C LYS A 156 -6.75 21.18 10.83
N HIS A 157 -7.44 22.12 11.48
CA HIS A 157 -6.81 23.39 11.85
C HIS A 157 -5.59 23.01 12.69
N ASN A 158 -4.39 23.27 12.17
CA ASN A 158 -3.16 23.00 12.90
C ASN A 158 -3.30 23.73 14.25
N ARG A 159 -3.21 22.98 15.36
CA ARG A 159 -2.75 23.62 16.59
C ARG A 159 -1.37 24.19 16.22
N GLN A 160 -1.18 25.46 16.50
CA GLN A 160 -0.04 26.30 16.12
C GLN A 160 1.26 25.51 15.94
N GLY A 161 1.93 25.75 14.81
CA GLY A 161 2.99 24.90 14.27
C GLY A 161 4.01 24.44 15.31
N THR A 162 4.16 23.12 15.42
CA THR A 162 5.47 22.60 15.76
C THR A 162 6.41 23.03 14.64
N SER A 163 7.55 23.61 15.03
CA SER A 163 8.56 24.12 14.11
C SER A 163 8.88 23.08 13.03
N LYS A 164 9.20 23.56 11.81
CA LYS A 164 9.75 22.69 10.76
C LYS A 164 10.84 21.82 11.40
N PRO A 165 10.85 20.48 11.20
CA PRO A 165 11.91 19.65 11.74
C PRO A 165 13.24 20.25 11.30
N THR A 166 14.07 20.60 12.28
CA THR A 166 15.38 21.21 12.04
C THR A 166 16.14 20.29 11.09
N LYS A 167 16.51 20.80 9.91
CA LYS A 167 17.37 20.02 9.01
C LYS A 167 18.62 19.63 9.78
N PRO A 168 18.98 18.34 9.86
CA PRO A 168 20.20 17.94 10.54
C PRO A 168 21.37 18.68 9.89
N ASN A 169 22.21 19.30 10.74
CA ASN A 169 23.31 20.12 10.27
C ASN A 169 24.42 19.21 9.74
N THR A 170 24.45 19.00 8.42
CA THR A 170 25.39 18.10 7.74
C THR A 170 26.82 18.64 7.67
N VAL A 171 27.06 19.89 8.08
CA VAL A 171 28.41 20.50 8.05
C VAL A 171 29.36 19.76 8.98
N LYS A 172 28.88 19.16 10.07
CA LYS A 172 29.73 18.37 10.98
C LYS A 172 30.21 17.03 10.38
N LEU A 173 29.50 16.53 9.37
CA LEU A 173 29.82 15.26 8.69
C LEU A 173 30.92 15.41 7.62
N SER A 174 31.41 16.63 7.35
CA SER A 174 32.53 16.83 6.42
C SER A 174 33.89 16.49 7.02
N THR A 175 33.98 16.35 8.35
CA THR A 175 35.21 15.95 9.05
C THR A 175 35.21 14.44 9.26
N ILE A 176 36.29 13.77 8.85
CA ILE A 176 36.42 12.30 8.88
C ILE A 176 36.15 11.72 10.27
N SER A 177 36.75 12.30 11.32
CA SER A 177 36.58 11.83 12.71
C SER A 177 35.13 11.91 13.22
N HIS A 178 34.37 12.93 12.83
CA HIS A 178 32.96 13.05 13.22
C HIS A 178 32.07 12.07 12.44
N ARG A 179 32.47 11.72 11.21
CA ARG A 179 31.77 10.72 10.41
C ARG A 179 31.96 9.31 10.97
N GLU A 180 33.19 8.94 11.34
CA GLU A 180 33.50 7.62 11.92
C GLU A 180 32.80 7.41 13.27
N SER A 181 32.78 8.44 14.12
CA SER A 181 32.05 8.39 15.39
C SER A 181 30.53 8.21 15.20
N PHE A 182 29.96 8.90 14.21
CA PHE A 182 28.55 8.77 13.86
C PHE A 182 28.21 7.40 13.25
N GLU A 183 29.09 6.86 12.39
CA GLU A 183 28.95 5.51 11.85
C GLU A 183 28.99 4.46 12.97
N GLN A 184 29.92 4.56 13.93
CA GLN A 184 29.96 3.67 15.10
C GLN A 184 28.70 3.76 15.98
N GLU A 185 28.17 4.96 16.18
CA GLU A 185 26.94 5.17 16.97
C GLU A 185 25.73 4.57 16.24
N MET A 186 25.66 4.69 14.92
CA MET A 186 24.61 4.07 14.10
C MET A 186 24.69 2.55 14.10
N ASP A 187 25.88 1.98 13.96
CA ASP A 187 26.09 0.54 14.01
C ASP A 187 25.70 -0.02 15.39
N SER A 188 26.14 0.63 16.46
CA SER A 188 25.78 0.26 17.84
C SER A 188 24.27 0.36 18.10
N ALA A 189 23.62 1.40 17.56
CA ALA A 189 22.17 1.55 17.67
C ALA A 189 21.42 0.46 16.90
N THR A 190 21.93 0.06 15.74
CA THR A 190 21.36 -0.99 14.89
C THR A 190 21.49 -2.36 15.56
N ASP A 191 22.68 -2.68 16.10
CA ASP A 191 22.93 -3.92 16.86
C ASP A 191 22.03 -4.02 18.09
N SER A 192 21.84 -2.91 18.82
CA SER A 192 20.94 -2.86 19.97
C SER A 192 19.46 -3.08 19.60
N TYR A 193 19.10 -2.73 18.36
CA TYR A 193 17.76 -2.92 17.82
C TYR A 193 17.54 -4.37 17.37
N GLU A 194 18.56 -4.99 16.77
CA GLU A 194 18.55 -6.41 16.40
C GLU A 194 18.49 -7.32 17.63
N GLN A 195 19.21 -7.00 18.71
CA GLN A 195 19.15 -7.75 19.97
C GLN A 195 17.81 -7.59 20.71
N LYS A 196 17.06 -6.52 20.44
CA LYS A 196 15.71 -6.30 21.00
C LYS A 196 14.59 -6.80 20.09
N ARG A 197 14.90 -7.40 18.93
CA ARG A 197 13.87 -8.05 18.12
C ARG A 197 13.23 -9.17 18.91
N PRO A 198 11.91 -9.14 19.17
CA PRO A 198 11.21 -10.30 19.68
C PRO A 198 11.31 -11.41 18.63
N ASN A 199 11.68 -12.62 19.05
CA ASN A 199 11.60 -13.80 18.19
C ASN A 199 10.15 -13.99 17.74
N GLN A 200 9.80 -13.48 16.56
CA GLN A 200 8.61 -13.89 15.83
C GLN A 200 9.02 -15.06 14.92
N GLU A 201 9.19 -16.22 15.53
CA GLU A 201 9.02 -17.51 14.86
C GLU A 201 7.56 -17.95 15.06
N HIS A 202 6.78 -17.91 13.99
CA HIS A 202 5.90 -18.97 13.49
C HIS A 202 4.99 -18.47 12.36
#